data_AF-A0A7X7QVP3-F1
#
_entry.id   AF-A0A7X7QVP3-F1
#
_cell.length_a   1.000
_cell.length_b   1.000
_cell.length_c   1.000
_cell.angle_alpha   90.00
_cell.angle_beta   90.00
_cell.angle_gamma   90.00
#
_symmetry.space_group_name_H-M   'P 1'
#
loop_
_entity.id
_entity.type
_entity.pdbx_description
1 polymer ?
#
loop_
_entity_poly.entity_id
_entity_poly.type
_entity_poly.pdbx_seq_one_letter_code
_entity_poly.pdbx_strand_id
1 'polypeptide(L)' 'MKLTNFIERGKFYKSNFHAHSTRSDGKLSQEDAINVFKEHGYNFLCLS' A
#
# COMPACT_ATOMS: atom_id res chain seq x y z
N MET A 1 22.54 -15.76 19.41
CA MET A 1 21.83 -15.28 18.22
C MET A 1 20.34 -15.46 18.48
N LYS A 2 19.54 -14.38 18.47
CA LYS A 2 18.12 -14.43 18.86
C LYS A 2 17.30 -14.73 17.60
N LEU A 3 16.66 -15.89 17.52
CA LEU A 3 15.69 -16.17 16.46
C LEU A 3 14.37 -15.47 16.80
N THR A 4 13.79 -14.73 15.85
CA THR A 4 12.47 -14.11 15.99
C THR A 4 11.67 -14.24 14.69
N ASN A 5 10.35 -14.48 14.83
CA ASN A 5 9.38 -14.53 13.75
C ASN A 5 8.76 -13.15 13.43
N PHE A 6 9.28 -12.09 14.04
CA PHE A 6 8.68 -10.76 14.01
C PHE A 6 9.64 -9.72 13.46
N ILE A 7 9.05 -8.75 12.77
CA ILE A 7 9.80 -7.64 12.20
C ILE A 7 10.12 -6.66 13.32
N GLU A 8 11.41 -6.40 13.55
CA GLU A 8 11.87 -5.71 14.74
C GLU A 8 11.80 -4.18 14.64
N ARG A 9 11.69 -3.62 13.43
CA ARG A 9 11.72 -2.16 13.17
C ARG A 9 10.93 -1.79 11.92
N GLY A 10 10.33 -0.60 11.92
CA GLY A 10 9.55 -0.06 10.78
C GLY A 10 8.05 -0.26 10.95
N LYS A 11 7.28 0.21 9.96
CA LYS A 11 5.83 0.02 9.89
C LYS A 11 5.51 -0.89 8.71
N PHE A 12 4.74 -1.93 8.96
CA PHE A 12 4.33 -2.89 7.93
C PHE A 12 2.82 -2.87 7.83
N TYR A 13 2.35 -2.28 6.74
CA TYR A 13 0.94 -2.24 6.40
C TYR A 13 0.68 -3.29 5.34
N LYS A 14 -0.33 -4.15 5.57
CA LYS A 14 -0.73 -5.16 4.58
C LYS A 14 -1.44 -4.53 3.38
N SER A 15 -2.19 -3.45 3.60
CA SER A 15 -2.97 -2.78 2.57
C SER A 15 -3.26 -1.33 2.95
N ASN A 16 -3.79 -0.57 1.98
CA ASN A 16 -4.43 0.72 2.20
C ASN A 16 -5.92 0.59 1.85
N PHE A 17 -6.78 0.96 2.79
CA PHE A 17 -8.23 0.87 2.68
C PHE A 17 -8.91 2.13 2.14
N HIS A 18 -8.15 3.21 1.94
CA HIS A 18 -8.71 4.47 1.48
C HIS A 18 -7.68 5.26 0.66
N ALA A 19 -7.92 5.29 -0.65
CA ALA A 19 -7.11 6.05 -1.59
C ALA A 19 -8.00 6.62 -2.70
N HIS A 20 -7.64 7.81 -3.15
CA HIS A 20 -8.34 8.53 -4.21
C HIS A 20 -7.56 8.42 -5.51
N SER A 21 -8.27 8.43 -6.64
CA SER A 21 -7.70 8.44 -7.99
C SER A 21 -8.18 9.64 -8.79
N THR A 22 -7.72 9.80 -10.02
CA THR A 22 -8.18 10.84 -10.95
C THR A 22 -9.67 10.76 -11.32
N ARG A 23 -10.37 9.68 -10.94
CA ARG A 23 -11.84 9.60 -11.01
C ARG A 23 -12.56 10.33 -9.86
N SER A 24 -11.81 10.96 -8.97
CA SER A 24 -12.26 11.84 -7.89
C SER A 24 -11.29 13.03 -7.82
N ASP A 25 -10.70 13.32 -6.66
CA ASP A 25 -9.70 14.37 -6.40
C ASP A 25 -8.27 13.84 -6.22
N GLY A 26 -8.03 12.56 -6.56
CA GLY A 26 -6.70 11.95 -6.52
C GLY A 26 -5.82 12.37 -7.70
N LYS A 27 -4.49 12.24 -7.52
CA LYS A 27 -3.50 12.65 -8.53
C LYS A 27 -3.06 11.55 -9.50
N LEU A 28 -3.24 10.29 -9.11
CA LEU A 28 -2.81 9.14 -9.89
C LEU A 28 -4.01 8.50 -10.60
N SER A 29 -3.77 7.95 -11.80
CA SER A 29 -4.71 7.01 -12.39
C SER A 29 -4.89 5.79 -11.48
N GLN A 30 -5.96 5.02 -11.69
CA GLN A 30 -6.22 3.83 -10.87
C GLN A 30 -5.08 2.80 -11.03
N GLU A 31 -4.61 2.64 -12.27
CA GLU A 31 -3.51 1.75 -12.64
C GLU A 31 -2.19 2.19 -12.01
N ASP A 32 -1.85 3.48 -12.06
CA ASP A 32 -0.64 4.01 -11.46
C ASP A 32 -0.66 3.86 -9.93
N ALA A 33 -1.80 4.13 -9.30
CA ALA A 33 -1.96 3.92 -7.86
C ALA A 33 -1.74 2.45 -7.48
N ILE A 34 -2.35 1.51 -8.21
CA ILE A 34 -2.16 0.07 -7.97
C ILE A 34 -0.68 -0.31 -8.10
N ASN A 35 0.01 0.17 -9.13
CA ASN A 35 1.43 -0.14 -9.34
C ASN A 35 2.30 0.40 -8.21
N VAL A 36 2.09 1.66 -7.81
CA VAL A 36 2.83 2.26 -6.67
C VAL A 36 2.63 1.45 -5.40
N PHE A 37 1.39 1.10 -5.04
CA PHE A 37 1.14 0.32 -3.82
C PHE A 37 1.75 -1.08 -3.89
N LYS A 38 1.69 -1.74 -5.07
CA LYS A 38 2.31 -3.05 -5.29
C LYS A 38 3.83 -2.99 -5.14
N GLU A 39 4.49 -1.98 -5.69
CA GLU A 39 5.94 -1.76 -5.55
C GLU A 39 6.36 -1.53 -4.11
N HIS A 40 5.48 -0.93 -3.29
CA HIS A 40 5.69 -0.72 -1.86
C HIS A 40 5.32 -1.95 -0.99
N GLY A 41 5.00 -3.08 -1.61
CA GLY A 41 4.74 -4.35 -0.91
C GLY A 41 3.34 -4.50 -0.32
N TYR A 42 2.37 -3.67 -0.75
CA TYR A 42 0.99 -3.81 -0.32
C TYR A 42 0.32 -4.98 -1.05
N ASN A 43 -0.48 -5.75 -0.32
CA ASN A 43 -1.20 -6.91 -0.88
C ASN A 43 -2.41 -6.48 -1.73
N PHE A 44 -3.08 -5.40 -1.35
CA PHE A 44 -4.21 -4.85 -2.08
C PHE A 44 -4.38 -3.35 -1.80
N LEU A 45 -5.15 -2.70 -2.66
CA LEU A 45 -5.52 -1.29 -2.56
C LEU A 45 -7.03 -1.15 -2.67
N CYS A 46 -7.64 -0.42 -1.75
CA CYS A 46 -9.03 0.00 -1.87
C CYS A 46 -9.08 1.46 -2.36
N LEU A 47 -9.75 1.66 -3.49
CA LEU A 47 -10.06 2.97 -4.03
C LEU A 47 -11.46 3.37 -3.54
N SER A 48 -11.59 4.61 -3.05
CA SER A 48 -12.84 5.17 -2.54
C SER A 48 -13.25 6.41 -3.32
#